data_AF-A0A1I8NJD0-F1
#
_entry.id   AF-A0A1I8NJD0-F1
#
_cell.length_a   1.000
_cell.length_b   1.000
_cell.length_c   1.000
_cell.angle_alpha   90.00
_cell.angle_beta   90.00
_cell.angle_gamma   90.00
#
_symmetry.space_group_name_H-M   'P 1'
#
loop_
_entity.id
_entity.type
_entity.pdbx_description
1 polymer ?
#
loop_
_entity_poly.entity_id
_entity_poly.type
_entity_poly.pdbx_seq_one_letter_code
_entity_poly.pdbx_strand_id
1 'polypeptide(L)'
;MDLIINVPLDVNRSLFSGGPPSADSTRDCLQQMNWMMQDYFDMDTLGVKVTTTKLLSTDDETAMELLRKYTRKVDERYKGRLLNVPPFPNSYEMTLKRLYSVENKMARDSGNCSAYCEKINDYISKSNC
;
A
#
# COMPACT_ATOMS: atom_id res chain seq x y z
N MET A 1 -14.71 -37.38 -14.70
CA MET A 1 -13.45 -38.14 -14.87
C MET A 1 -12.87 -38.20 -13.47
N ASP A 2 -13.34 -39.17 -12.70
CA ASP A 2 -13.11 -39.24 -11.26
C ASP A 2 -11.83 -40.04 -11.02
N LEU A 3 -10.81 -39.37 -10.49
CA LEU A 3 -9.53 -40.00 -10.18
C LEU A 3 -9.63 -40.66 -8.80
N ILE A 4 -9.95 -41.96 -8.79
CA ILE A 4 -9.91 -42.81 -7.60
C ILE A 4 -8.43 -43.03 -7.26
N ILE A 5 -7.95 -42.40 -6.19
CA ILE A 5 -6.63 -42.69 -5.63
C ILE A 5 -6.77 -43.96 -4.77
N ASN A 6 -6.31 -45.07 -5.32
CA ASN A 6 -6.11 -46.33 -4.60
C ASN A 6 -5.01 -46.12 -3.55
N VAL A 7 -5.39 -46.02 -2.27
CA VAL A 7 -4.47 -46.16 -1.16
C VAL A 7 -4.42 -47.65 -0.80
N PRO A 8 -3.28 -48.35 -0.91
CA PRO A 8 -3.17 -49.72 -0.44
C PRO A 8 -3.21 -49.71 1.09
N LEU A 9 -4.33 -50.13 1.67
CA LEU A 9 -4.44 -50.53 3.07
C LEU A 9 -3.69 -51.85 3.24
N ASP A 10 -2.36 -51.79 3.39
CA ASP A 10 -1.59 -52.92 3.90
C ASP A 10 -1.79 -52.98 5.42
N VAL A 11 -2.92 -53.57 5.82
CA VAL A 11 -3.20 -53.92 7.21
C VAL A 11 -2.35 -55.14 7.54
N ASN A 12 -1.07 -54.91 7.86
CA ASN A 12 -0.23 -55.92 8.47
C ASN A 12 -0.70 -56.18 9.91
N ARG A 13 -1.72 -57.04 10.01
CA ARG A 13 -2.30 -57.58 11.24
C ARG A 13 -1.40 -58.71 11.78
N SER A 14 -0.23 -58.37 12.31
CA SER A 14 0.71 -59.38 12.82
C SER A 14 1.59 -58.91 13.99
N LEU A 15 1.05 -58.22 14.99
CA LEU A 15 1.83 -57.88 16.21
C LEU A 15 1.02 -57.99 17.52
N PHE A 16 0.22 -59.05 17.68
CA PHE A 16 -0.29 -59.45 19.01
C PHE A 16 0.13 -60.88 19.33
N SER A 17 1.43 -61.10 19.41
CA SER A 17 2.01 -62.23 20.15
C SER A 17 3.38 -61.82 20.69
N GLY A 18 3.39 -61.33 21.93
CA GLY A 18 4.60 -60.95 22.65
C GLY A 18 4.24 -60.48 24.04
N GLY A 19 4.99 -60.94 25.05
CA GLY A 19 4.80 -60.60 26.47
C GLY A 19 4.94 -59.11 26.79
N PRO A 20 4.99 -58.73 28.08
CA PRO A 20 5.00 -57.32 28.48
C PRO A 20 6.10 -56.56 27.72
N PRO A 21 5.78 -55.39 27.13
CA PRO A 21 6.73 -54.65 26.29
C PRO A 21 7.94 -54.27 27.14
N SER A 22 9.14 -54.57 26.64
CA SER A 22 10.38 -54.07 27.21
C SER A 22 10.35 -52.54 27.19
N ALA A 23 10.97 -51.90 28.19
CA ALA A 23 10.99 -50.45 28.38
C ALA A 23 11.58 -49.65 27.18
N ASP A 24 12.20 -50.32 26.22
CA ASP A 24 12.69 -49.71 24.98
C ASP A 24 11.60 -49.53 23.92
N SER A 25 10.61 -50.43 23.83
CA SER A 25 9.52 -50.31 22.85
C SER A 25 8.60 -49.10 23.12
N THR A 26 8.47 -48.69 24.38
CA THR A 26 7.70 -47.51 24.77
C THR A 26 8.39 -46.21 24.36
N ARG A 27 9.72 -46.19 24.28
CA ARG A 27 10.49 -45.03 23.81
C ARG A 27 10.32 -44.82 22.31
N ASP A 28 10.33 -45.90 21.53
CA ASP A 28 10.15 -45.83 20.08
C ASP A 28 8.75 -45.34 19.70
N CYS A 29 7.71 -45.81 20.40
CA CYS A 29 6.34 -45.36 20.20
C CYS A 29 6.18 -43.85 20.51
N LEU A 30 6.80 -43.38 21.59
CA LEU A 30 6.74 -41.97 22.01
C LEU A 30 7.50 -41.08 21.03
N GLN A 31 8.61 -41.56 20.46
CA GLN A 31 9.36 -40.87 19.43
C GLN A 31 8.56 -40.77 18.13
N GLN A 32 7.88 -41.84 17.72
CA GLN A 32 7.03 -41.87 16.54
C GLN A 32 5.80 -40.95 16.69
N MET A 33 5.23 -40.87 17.90
CA MET A 33 4.15 -39.93 18.22
C MET A 33 4.60 -38.47 18.14
N ASN A 34 5.81 -38.17 18.64
CA ASN A 34 6.38 -36.82 18.54
C ASN A 34 6.64 -36.40 17.09
N TRP A 35 7.09 -37.32 16.24
CA TRP A 35 7.30 -37.05 14.81
C TRP A 35 5.99 -36.74 14.10
N MET A 36 4.95 -37.55 14.32
CA MET A 36 3.62 -37.27 13.75
C MET A 36 3.04 -35.94 14.26
N MET A 37 3.31 -35.58 15.51
CA MET A 37 2.84 -34.32 16.09
C MET A 37 3.59 -33.12 15.48
N GLN A 38 4.90 -33.24 15.25
CA GLN A 38 5.67 -32.22 14.52
C GLN A 38 5.17 -32.06 13.08
N ASP A 39 4.98 -33.15 12.35
CA ASP A 39 4.43 -33.11 10.99
C ASP A 39 3.04 -32.46 10.95
N TYR A 40 2.18 -32.71 11.96
CA TYR A 40 0.87 -32.09 12.07
C TYR A 40 0.97 -30.57 12.28
N PHE A 41 1.85 -30.10 13.16
CA PHE A 41 2.07 -28.67 13.39
C PHE A 41 2.75 -27.96 12.21
N ASP A 42 3.65 -28.65 11.51
CA ASP A 42 4.28 -28.16 10.29
C ASP A 42 3.26 -28.06 9.12
N MET A 43 2.26 -28.94 9.09
CA MET A 43 1.17 -28.89 8.12
C MET A 43 0.12 -27.81 8.44
N ASP A 44 -0.18 -27.56 9.72
CA ASP A 44 -1.13 -26.50 10.14
C ASP A 44 -0.54 -25.09 10.02
N THR A 45 0.80 -24.96 10.02
CA THR A 45 1.48 -23.69 9.73
C THR A 45 1.44 -23.31 8.24
N LEU A 46 0.95 -24.18 7.35
CA LEU A 46 0.77 -23.91 5.91
C LEU A 46 -0.43 -22.99 5.58
N GLY A 47 -1.18 -22.55 6.60
CA GLY A 47 -2.25 -21.55 6.45
C GLY A 47 -1.75 -20.13 6.15
N VAL A 48 -0.46 -19.85 6.37
CA VAL A 48 0.18 -18.60 5.95
C VAL A 48 1.28 -18.97 4.97
N LYS A 49 0.90 -19.06 3.68
CA LYS A 49 1.90 -18.89 2.63
C LYS A 49 2.45 -17.49 2.81
N VAL A 50 3.66 -17.38 3.36
CA VAL A 50 4.45 -16.16 3.28
C VAL A 50 4.72 -15.98 1.80
N THR A 51 3.80 -15.31 1.11
CA THR A 51 3.97 -15.02 -0.29
C THR A 51 5.16 -14.06 -0.35
N THR A 52 6.32 -14.58 -0.72
CA THR A 52 7.52 -13.83 -1.08
C THR A 52 7.32 -13.00 -2.35
N THR A 53 6.07 -12.82 -2.78
CA THR A 53 5.71 -11.82 -3.77
C THR A 53 5.71 -10.46 -3.08
N LYS A 54 6.57 -9.57 -3.58
CA LYS A 54 6.56 -8.16 -3.25
C LYS A 54 5.13 -7.63 -3.38
N LEU A 55 4.53 -7.23 -2.25
CA LEU A 55 3.12 -6.79 -2.19
C LEU A 55 2.88 -5.46 -2.94
N LEU A 56 3.93 -4.68 -3.15
CA LEU A 56 3.89 -3.40 -3.85
C LEU A 56 4.62 -3.49 -5.19
N SER A 57 4.00 -2.93 -6.22
CA SER A 57 4.69 -2.65 -7.48
C SER A 57 5.81 -1.64 -7.25
N THR A 58 6.83 -1.64 -8.11
CA THR A 58 7.88 -0.61 -8.12
C THR A 58 7.28 0.80 -8.27
N ASP A 59 6.19 0.92 -9.02
CA ASP A 59 5.45 2.18 -9.18
C ASP A 59 4.80 2.62 -7.86
N ASP A 60 4.28 1.68 -7.08
CA ASP A 60 3.68 2.00 -5.78
C ASP A 60 4.75 2.42 -4.76
N GLU A 61 5.92 1.80 -4.79
CA GLU A 61 7.05 2.19 -3.94
C GLU A 61 7.52 3.62 -4.23
N THR A 62 7.67 3.97 -5.51
CA THR A 62 8.04 5.32 -5.91
C THR A 62 6.96 6.34 -5.55
N ALA A 63 5.68 6.02 -5.75
CA ALA A 63 4.58 6.86 -5.31
C ALA A 63 4.59 7.09 -3.78
N MET A 64 4.83 6.04 -3.01
CA MET A 64 4.93 6.11 -1.55
C MET A 64 6.14 6.94 -1.08
N GLU A 65 7.29 6.82 -1.75
CA GLU A 65 8.46 7.65 -1.47
C GLU A 65 8.17 9.13 -1.73
N LEU A 66 7.54 9.44 -2.87
CA LEU A 66 7.13 10.79 -3.23
C LEU A 66 6.14 11.37 -2.21
N LEU A 67 5.13 10.59 -1.80
CA LEU A 67 4.17 11.01 -0.79
C LEU A 67 4.86 11.32 0.53
N ARG A 68 5.74 10.44 1.01
CA ARG A 68 6.49 10.65 2.26
C ARG A 68 7.41 11.88 2.19
N LYS A 69 8.06 12.09 1.05
CA LYS A 69 9.02 13.17 0.86
C LYS A 69 8.37 14.54 0.75
N TYR A 70 7.24 14.61 0.04
CA TYR A 70 6.62 15.88 -0.35
C TYR A 70 5.34 16.22 0.39
N THR A 71 4.77 15.30 1.15
CA THR A 71 3.55 15.55 1.93
C THR A 71 3.90 15.82 3.39
N ARG A 72 3.42 16.94 3.92
CA ARG A 72 3.51 17.28 5.34
C ARG A 72 2.12 17.59 5.88
N LYS A 73 1.83 17.11 7.09
CA LYS A 73 0.62 17.53 7.81
C LYS A 73 0.85 18.93 8.37
N VAL A 74 -0.06 19.86 8.07
CA VAL A 74 -0.11 21.20 8.64
C VAL A 74 -1.51 21.38 9.20
N ASP A 75 -1.60 21.47 10.52
CA ASP A 75 -2.85 21.46 11.28
C ASP A 75 -3.70 20.22 10.96
N GLU A 76 -4.95 20.40 10.52
CA GLU A 76 -5.88 19.34 10.10
C GLU A 76 -5.75 18.94 8.62
N ARG A 77 -4.83 19.57 7.86
CA ARG A 77 -4.71 19.35 6.41
C ARG A 77 -3.35 18.81 6.02
N TYR A 78 -3.28 18.14 4.88
CA TYR A 78 -2.03 17.71 4.28
C TYR A 78 -1.63 18.68 3.17
N LYS A 79 -0.41 19.22 3.25
CA LYS A 79 0.23 19.99 2.19
C LYS A 79 1.16 19.06 1.43
N GLY A 80 0.93 18.90 0.13
CA GLY A 80 1.77 18.10 -0.77
C GLY A 80 2.39 18.95 -1.87
N ARG A 81 3.41 18.42 -2.55
CA ARG A 81 3.89 18.97 -3.82
C ARG A 81 3.04 18.41 -4.97
N LEU A 82 2.77 19.22 -5.98
CA LEU A 82 2.21 18.73 -7.24
C LEU A 82 3.23 17.79 -7.92
N LEU A 83 2.86 16.52 -8.09
CA LEU A 83 3.71 15.48 -8.69
C LEU A 83 3.63 15.56 -10.22
N ASN A 84 4.78 15.41 -10.90
CA ASN A 84 4.91 15.36 -12.36
C ASN A 84 4.26 16.52 -13.13
N VAL A 85 4.75 17.74 -12.88
CA VAL A 85 4.42 18.86 -13.76
C VAL A 85 5.38 18.83 -14.95
N PRO A 86 4.90 18.63 -16.19
CA PRO A 86 5.74 18.84 -17.36
C PRO A 86 6.30 20.28 -17.33
N PRO A 87 7.47 20.55 -17.92
CA PRO A 87 8.00 21.90 -17.96
C PRO A 87 6.93 22.83 -18.54
N PHE A 88 6.49 23.81 -17.73
CA PHE A 88 5.48 24.75 -18.17
C PHE A 88 6.00 25.49 -19.40
N PRO A 89 5.20 25.63 -20.47
CA PRO A 89 5.62 26.44 -21.60
C PRO A 89 5.89 27.88 -21.13
N ASN A 90 6.92 28.52 -21.68
CA ASN A 90 7.19 29.92 -21.40
C ASN A 90 6.01 30.77 -21.89
N SER A 91 5.16 31.21 -20.97
CA SER A 91 3.98 32.01 -21.28
C SER A 91 4.16 33.50 -21.02
N TYR A 92 5.41 33.97 -20.80
CA TYR A 92 5.69 35.34 -20.36
C TYR A 92 5.04 36.40 -21.26
N GLU A 93 5.25 36.31 -22.57
CA GLU A 93 4.69 37.28 -23.52
C GLU A 93 3.16 37.29 -23.51
N MET A 94 2.54 36.12 -23.36
CA MET A 94 1.08 36.02 -23.32
C MET A 94 0.53 36.62 -22.04
N THR A 95 1.17 36.34 -20.90
CA THR A 95 0.81 36.94 -19.61
C THR A 95 0.93 38.45 -19.65
N LEU A 96 2.00 38.98 -20.25
CA LEU A 96 2.25 40.42 -20.40
C LEU A 96 1.19 41.10 -21.29
N LYS A 97 0.81 40.48 -22.42
CA LYS A 97 -0.30 40.97 -23.26
C LYS A 97 -1.63 41.00 -22.53
N ARG A 98 -1.92 39.97 -21.72
CA ARG A 98 -3.14 39.92 -20.89
C ARG A 98 -3.13 41.00 -19.82
N LEU A 99 -1.98 41.24 -19.19
CA LEU A 99 -1.81 42.31 -18.21
C LEU A 99 -2.16 43.68 -18.82
N TYR A 100 -1.52 44.06 -19.93
CA TYR A 100 -1.82 45.33 -20.60
C TYR A 100 -3.28 45.45 -21.04
N SER A 101 -3.89 44.34 -21.43
CA SER A 101 -5.32 44.32 -21.79
C SER A 101 -6.21 44.62 -20.59
N VAL A 102 -5.87 44.08 -19.41
CA VAL A 102 -6.57 44.36 -18.15
C VAL A 102 -6.35 45.80 -17.71
N GLU A 103 -5.11 46.31 -17.76
CA GLU A 103 -4.80 47.70 -17.40
C GLU A 103 -5.55 48.69 -18.29
N ASN A 104 -5.56 48.47 -19.60
CA ASN A 104 -6.34 49.28 -20.53
C ASN A 104 -7.84 49.23 -20.25
N LYS A 105 -8.37 48.07 -19.83
CA LYS A 105 -9.77 47.92 -19.44
C LYS A 105 -10.08 48.70 -18.16
N MET A 106 -9.19 48.68 -17.17
CA MET A 106 -9.33 49.44 -15.93
C MET A 106 -9.19 50.95 -16.14
N ALA A 107 -8.32 51.37 -17.07
CA ALA A 107 -8.15 52.79 -17.42
C ALA A 107 -9.39 53.37 -18.11
N ARG A 108 -10.11 52.56 -18.90
CA ARG A 108 -11.32 52.97 -19.63
C ARG A 108 -12.58 52.98 -18.77
N ASP A 109 -12.71 52.03 -17.85
CA ASP A 109 -13.90 51.84 -17.03
C ASP A 109 -13.56 51.79 -15.54
N SER A 110 -13.96 52.84 -14.83
CA SER A 110 -13.74 53.01 -13.39
C SER A 110 -14.46 51.96 -12.55
N GLY A 111 -15.59 51.40 -13.02
CA GLY A 111 -16.31 50.34 -12.32
C GLY A 111 -15.52 49.03 -12.27
N ASN A 112 -14.86 48.67 -13.37
CA ASN A 112 -13.95 47.52 -13.39
C ASN A 112 -12.78 47.74 -12.43
N CYS A 113 -12.19 48.94 -12.42
CA CYS A 113 -11.08 49.26 -11.53
C CYS A 113 -11.44 49.03 -10.05
N SER A 114 -12.60 49.56 -9.61
CA SER A 114 -13.09 49.36 -8.25
C SER A 114 -13.27 47.88 -7.89
N ALA A 115 -13.91 47.11 -8.78
CA ALA A 115 -14.15 45.68 -8.55
C ALA A 115 -12.85 44.85 -8.45
N TYR A 116 -11.82 45.21 -9.21
CA TYR A 116 -10.50 44.58 -9.07
C TYR A 116 -9.85 44.92 -7.73
N CYS A 117 -9.88 46.20 -7.32
CA CYS A 117 -9.35 46.65 -6.03
C CYS A 117 -10.05 45.96 -4.85
N GLU A 118 -11.38 45.85 -4.87
CA GLU A 118 -12.15 45.14 -3.85
C GLU A 118 -11.72 43.68 -3.75
N LYS A 119 -11.64 42.96 -4.88
CA LYS A 119 -11.18 41.55 -4.88
C LYS A 119 -9.76 41.38 -4.36
N ILE A 120 -8.86 42.30 -4.69
CA ILE A 120 -7.48 42.27 -4.17
C ILE A 120 -7.51 42.41 -2.64
N ASN A 121 -8.27 43.37 -2.11
CA ASN A 121 -8.44 43.56 -0.68
C ASN A 121 -9.09 42.34 0.00
N ASP A 122 -10.04 41.68 -0.65
CA ASP A 122 -10.66 40.43 -0.16
C ASP A 122 -9.65 39.28 -0.03
N TYR A 123 -8.67 39.20 -0.93
CA TYR A 123 -7.61 38.18 -0.82
C TYR A 123 -6.60 38.54 0.27
N ILE A 124 -6.27 39.82 0.43
CA ILE A 124 -5.37 40.29 1.49
C ILE A 124 -6.01 40.07 2.87
N SER A 125 -7.31 40.34 3.02
CA SER A 125 -8.01 40.10 4.29
C SER A 125 -8.06 38.61 4.63
N LYS A 126 -8.31 37.74 3.64
CA LYS A 126 -8.29 36.28 3.81
C LYS A 126 -6.90 35.72 4.14
N SER A 127 -5.81 36.38 3.73
CA SER A 127 -4.46 35.91 4.04
C SER A 127 -3.99 36.31 5.43
N ASN A 128 -4.59 37.35 6.02
CA ASN A 128 -4.23 37.90 7.34
C ASN A 128 -5.16 37.42 8.46
N CYS A 129 -6.04 36.44 8.18
CA CYS A 129 -6.95 35.79 9.12
C CYS A 129 -6.58 34.30 9.16
#